data_AF-A0A5A7NGI1-F1
#
_entry.id   AF-A0A5A7NGI1-F1
#
_cell.length_a   1.000
_cell.length_b   1.000
_cell.length_c   1.000
_cell.angle_alpha   90.00
_cell.angle_beta   90.00
_cell.angle_gamma   90.00
#
_symmetry.space_group_name_H-M   'P 1'
#
loop_
_entity.id
_entity.type
_entity.pdbx_description
1 polymer ?
#
loop_
_entity_poly.entity_id
_entity_poly.type
_entity_poly.pdbx_seq_one_letter_code
_entity_poly.pdbx_strand_id
1 'polypeptide(L)'
;MLLAEKPRGSDADPFPANGMTGGEIEVLGYRGMKEYELGFDGFAVDADNLLGGVEGQGFKQLMATFESARIQTAARAIGVAQSALDMGLAYAHERQQFGKPIAAFPRVYGKLAMMAAEIMMVRQLSYYAAEQKDSGKRCDLEAGMAKLLAARIAWASADNAVQIHGGNGYATEYPVSRVLVDARILNVFEGAAEIQANVIATRLLEAAG
;
A
#
# COMPACT_ATOMS: atom_id res chain seq x y z
N MET A 1 -5.99 -12.31 20.63
CA MET A 1 -5.36 -12.51 19.31
C MET A 1 -4.71 -13.88 19.37
N LEU A 2 -4.83 -14.70 18.33
CA LEU A 2 -4.23 -16.04 18.31
C LEU A 2 -2.98 -16.04 17.43
N LEU A 3 -1.91 -16.67 17.90
CA LEU A 3 -0.75 -17.03 17.10
C LEU A 3 -1.00 -18.42 16.48
N ALA A 4 -1.82 -18.46 15.45
CA ALA A 4 -2.30 -19.69 14.84
C ALA A 4 -1.23 -20.36 13.97
N GLU A 5 -0.41 -21.24 14.56
CA GLU A 5 0.55 -22.05 13.81
C GLU A 5 -0.16 -22.98 12.83
N LYS A 6 0.40 -23.11 11.62
CA LYS A 6 -0.07 -24.06 10.61
C LYS A 6 1.10 -24.57 9.77
N PRO A 7 1.01 -25.80 9.23
CA PRO A 7 1.94 -26.26 8.20
C PRO A 7 1.93 -25.33 6.97
N ARG A 8 3.09 -25.25 6.30
CA ARG A 8 3.21 -24.61 5.00
C ARG A 8 2.66 -25.55 3.93
N GLY A 9 1.77 -25.04 3.07
CA GLY A 9 1.24 -25.77 1.93
C GLY A 9 2.16 -25.74 0.70
N SER A 10 1.67 -26.35 -0.37
CA SER A 10 2.24 -26.35 -1.73
C SER A 10 1.16 -25.96 -2.74
N ASP A 11 1.53 -25.74 -4.01
CA ASP A 11 0.52 -25.42 -5.05
C ASP A 11 -0.49 -26.56 -5.26
N ALA A 12 -0.10 -27.81 -5.01
CA ALA A 12 -0.98 -28.98 -5.11
C ALA A 12 -1.86 -29.20 -3.87
N ASP A 13 -1.41 -28.71 -2.71
CA ASP A 13 -2.10 -28.81 -1.43
C ASP A 13 -1.80 -27.56 -0.57
N PRO A 14 -2.52 -26.44 -0.82
CA PRO A 14 -2.18 -25.14 -0.24
C PRO A 14 -2.53 -25.02 1.24
N PHE A 15 -3.47 -25.84 1.74
CA PHE A 15 -4.00 -25.78 3.09
C PHE A 15 -4.02 -27.18 3.76
N PRO A 16 -2.86 -27.77 4.06
CA PRO A 16 -2.77 -29.14 4.58
C PRO A 16 -3.19 -29.28 6.06
N ALA A 17 -3.59 -28.18 6.72
CA ALA A 17 -3.91 -28.20 8.13
C ALA A 17 -5.32 -28.75 8.37
N ASN A 18 -5.48 -29.67 9.32
CA ASN A 18 -6.80 -30.20 9.68
C ASN A 18 -7.75 -29.08 10.13
N GLY A 19 -8.94 -29.06 9.55
CA GLY A 19 -9.97 -28.05 9.85
C GLY A 19 -9.75 -26.69 9.18
N MET A 20 -8.74 -26.55 8.31
CA MET A 20 -8.52 -25.34 7.51
C MET A 20 -8.68 -25.67 6.03
N THR A 21 -9.45 -24.86 5.32
CA THR A 21 -9.60 -24.93 3.85
C THR A 21 -9.41 -23.55 3.25
N GLY A 22 -9.23 -23.48 1.93
CA GLY A 22 -9.16 -22.21 1.23
C GLY A 22 -8.96 -22.33 -0.26
N GLY A 23 -9.00 -21.19 -0.94
CA GLY A 23 -8.81 -21.09 -2.38
C GLY A 23 -8.26 -19.72 -2.76
N GLU A 24 -7.45 -19.68 -3.82
CA GLU A 24 -6.92 -18.42 -4.34
C GLU A 24 -8.05 -17.56 -4.92
N ILE A 25 -7.99 -16.26 -4.64
CA ILE A 25 -8.83 -15.24 -5.24
C ILE A 25 -8.05 -14.61 -6.38
N GLU A 26 -8.59 -14.68 -7.60
CA GLU A 26 -8.02 -13.96 -8.74
C GLU A 26 -8.22 -12.45 -8.54
N VAL A 27 -7.12 -11.73 -8.29
CA VAL A 27 -7.13 -10.28 -8.07
C VAL A 27 -6.44 -9.51 -9.19
N LEU A 28 -6.84 -8.25 -9.34
CA LEU A 28 -6.14 -7.32 -10.20
C LEU A 28 -4.90 -6.76 -9.49
N GLY A 29 -3.73 -6.89 -10.12
CA GLY A 29 -2.49 -6.25 -9.67
C GLY A 29 -1.66 -7.07 -8.68
N TYR A 30 -1.64 -6.63 -7.41
CA TYR A 30 -0.75 -7.11 -6.35
C TYR A 30 -0.89 -8.62 -6.10
N ARG A 31 -0.17 -9.46 -6.85
CA ARG A 31 -0.35 -10.93 -6.88
C ARG A 31 0.86 -11.74 -6.44
N GLY A 32 1.96 -11.08 -6.06
CA GLY A 32 3.22 -11.77 -5.74
C GLY A 32 3.13 -12.73 -4.53
N MET A 33 2.16 -12.50 -3.64
CA MET A 33 1.88 -13.37 -2.49
C MET A 33 0.51 -14.08 -2.59
N LYS A 34 -0.30 -13.70 -3.58
CA LYS A 34 -1.71 -14.10 -3.76
C LYS A 34 -2.60 -13.71 -2.57
N GLU A 35 -3.90 -13.83 -2.78
CA GLU A 35 -4.95 -13.57 -1.79
C GLU A 35 -5.85 -14.80 -1.74
N TYR A 36 -6.38 -15.13 -0.56
CA TYR A 36 -7.10 -16.37 -0.35
C TYR A 36 -8.38 -16.16 0.44
N GLU A 37 -9.43 -16.87 0.06
CA GLU A 37 -10.52 -17.21 0.97
C GLU A 37 -10.04 -18.32 1.91
N LEU A 38 -10.37 -18.21 3.20
CA LEU A 38 -10.04 -19.22 4.21
C LEU A 38 -11.30 -19.65 4.97
N GLY A 39 -11.53 -20.95 5.04
CA GLY A 39 -12.56 -21.58 5.86
C GLY A 39 -11.92 -22.28 7.06
N PHE A 40 -12.56 -22.18 8.23
CA PHE A 40 -12.13 -22.86 9.44
C PHE A 40 -13.30 -23.64 10.03
N ASP A 41 -13.17 -24.97 10.10
CA ASP A 41 -14.13 -25.89 10.71
C ASP A 41 -13.36 -26.85 11.63
N GLY A 42 -13.45 -26.60 12.94
CA GLY A 42 -12.68 -27.37 13.93
C GLY A 42 -11.16 -27.17 13.86
N PHE A 43 -10.67 -26.09 13.25
CA PHE A 43 -9.24 -25.74 13.28
C PHE A 43 -8.80 -25.43 14.72
N ALA A 44 -7.91 -26.26 15.26
CA ALA A 44 -7.43 -26.14 16.62
C ALA A 44 -6.21 -25.22 16.70
N VAL A 45 -6.15 -24.42 17.76
CA VAL A 45 -4.98 -23.61 18.14
C VAL A 45 -4.67 -23.91 19.60
N ASP A 46 -3.39 -24.11 19.90
CA ASP A 46 -2.94 -24.33 21.29
C ASP A 46 -3.36 -23.14 22.18
N ALA A 47 -3.77 -23.42 23.41
CA ALA A 47 -4.14 -22.39 24.38
C ALA A 47 -2.95 -21.46 24.69
N ASP A 48 -1.72 -22.00 24.65
CA ASP A 48 -0.50 -21.22 24.87
C ASP A 48 -0.22 -20.21 23.75
N ASN A 49 -0.89 -20.35 22.60
CA ASN A 49 -0.82 -19.41 21.47
C ASN A 49 -1.81 -18.24 21.59
N LEU A 50 -2.53 -18.11 22.71
CA LEU A 50 -3.26 -16.89 23.03
C LEU A 50 -2.28 -15.77 23.37
N LEU A 51 -2.14 -14.78 22.48
CA LEU A 51 -1.20 -13.67 22.66
C LEU A 51 -1.48 -12.94 23.98
N GLY A 52 -0.52 -13.00 24.90
CA GLY A 52 -0.60 -12.37 26.22
C GLY A 52 -1.45 -13.14 27.25
N GLY A 53 -1.93 -14.34 26.93
CA GLY A 53 -2.62 -15.26 27.85
C GLY A 53 -3.97 -14.79 28.39
N VAL A 54 -4.48 -13.65 27.94
CA VAL A 54 -5.73 -13.04 28.45
C VAL A 54 -6.69 -12.79 27.30
N GLU A 55 -7.88 -13.39 27.41
CA GLU A 55 -8.95 -13.20 26.43
C GLU A 55 -9.48 -11.76 26.40
N GLY A 56 -10.14 -11.39 25.30
CA GLY A 56 -10.73 -10.05 25.13
C GLY A 56 -9.73 -8.92 24.83
N GLN A 57 -8.41 -9.17 24.86
CA GLN A 57 -7.40 -8.13 24.59
C GLN A 57 -7.03 -7.96 23.11
N GLY A 58 -7.55 -8.82 22.23
CA GLY A 58 -7.10 -8.91 20.82
C GLY A 58 -7.21 -7.62 20.02
N PHE A 59 -8.33 -6.89 20.15
CA PHE A 59 -8.52 -5.64 19.41
C PHE A 59 -7.56 -4.54 19.89
N LYS A 60 -7.35 -4.42 21.20
CA LYS A 60 -6.40 -3.47 21.79
C LYS A 60 -4.96 -3.76 21.36
N GLN A 61 -4.58 -5.04 21.35
CA GLN A 61 -3.28 -5.49 20.85
C GLN A 61 -3.10 -5.15 19.38
N LEU A 62 -4.12 -5.35 18.54
CA LEU A 62 -4.09 -4.96 17.13
C LEU A 62 -3.98 -3.44 16.95
N MET A 63 -4.74 -2.64 17.71
CA MET A 63 -4.68 -1.18 17.63
C MET A 63 -3.27 -0.62 17.91
N ALA A 64 -2.48 -1.30 18.74
CA ALA A 64 -1.10 -0.89 19.03
C ALA A 64 -0.17 -1.00 17.81
N THR A 65 -0.53 -1.75 16.76
CA THR A 65 0.26 -1.90 15.54
C THR A 65 -0.08 -0.86 14.47
N PHE A 66 -1.20 -0.15 14.58
CA PHE A 66 -1.73 0.71 13.52
C PHE A 66 -0.80 1.85 13.12
N GLU A 67 -0.05 2.44 14.06
CA GLU A 67 0.95 3.46 13.74
C GLU A 67 2.00 2.91 12.76
N SER A 68 2.60 1.77 13.08
CA SER A 68 3.61 1.11 12.25
C SER A 68 3.02 0.60 10.92
N ALA A 69 1.82 0.02 10.95
CA ALA A 69 1.15 -0.45 9.73
C ALA A 69 0.88 0.70 8.74
N ARG A 70 0.45 1.86 9.25
CA ARG A 70 0.21 3.06 8.42
C ARG A 70 1.51 3.61 7.85
N ILE A 71 2.58 3.70 8.64
CA ILE A 71 3.91 4.13 8.18
C ILE A 71 4.42 3.18 7.08
N GLN A 72 4.34 1.86 7.28
CA GLN A 72 4.75 0.87 6.29
C GLN A 72 3.90 0.94 5.02
N THR A 73 2.61 1.27 5.14
CA THR A 73 1.74 1.48 3.97
C THR A 73 2.13 2.72 3.19
N ALA A 74 2.43 3.83 3.87
CA ALA A 74 2.94 5.04 3.24
C ALA A 74 4.27 4.76 2.52
N ALA A 75 5.20 4.04 3.16
CA ALA A 75 6.47 3.65 2.56
C ALA A 75 6.30 2.79 1.29
N ARG A 76 5.41 1.78 1.33
CA ARG A 76 5.05 0.98 0.15
C ARG A 76 4.53 1.85 -0.99
N ALA A 77 3.60 2.77 -0.67
CA ALA A 77 3.03 3.67 -1.65
C ALA A 77 4.07 4.63 -2.27
N ILE A 78 5.00 5.16 -1.46
CA ILE A 78 6.12 5.97 -1.95
C ILE A 78 6.99 5.17 -2.93
N GLY A 79 7.29 3.91 -2.63
CA GLY A 79 8.06 3.04 -3.53
C GLY A 79 7.35 2.81 -4.87
N VAL A 80 6.05 2.53 -4.84
CA VAL A 80 5.22 2.39 -6.05
C VAL A 80 5.22 3.69 -6.87
N ALA A 81 4.99 4.83 -6.21
CA ALA A 81 5.00 6.16 -6.85
C ALA A 81 6.36 6.48 -7.50
N GLN A 82 7.45 6.19 -6.79
CA GLN A 82 8.81 6.38 -7.31
C GLN A 82 9.06 5.51 -8.54
N SER A 83 8.64 4.25 -8.52
CA SER A 83 8.78 3.36 -9.69
C SER A 83 8.02 3.89 -10.92
N ALA A 84 6.82 4.46 -10.71
CA ALA A 84 6.05 5.08 -11.78
C ALA A 84 6.75 6.32 -12.36
N LEU A 85 7.35 7.16 -11.48
CA LEU A 85 8.14 8.31 -11.90
C LEU A 85 9.35 7.89 -12.74
N ASP A 86 10.11 6.90 -12.26
CA ASP A 86 11.33 6.45 -12.93
C ASP A 86 11.02 5.87 -14.32
N MET A 87 9.98 5.03 -14.43
CA MET A 87 9.51 4.49 -15.72
C MET A 87 8.99 5.60 -16.65
N GLY A 88 8.17 6.51 -16.12
CA GLY A 88 7.61 7.63 -16.89
C GLY A 88 8.70 8.58 -17.41
N LEU A 89 9.71 8.87 -16.58
CA LEU A 89 10.84 9.73 -16.94
C LEU A 89 11.70 9.08 -18.02
N ALA A 90 12.08 7.81 -17.84
CA ALA A 90 12.88 7.08 -18.80
C ALA A 90 12.19 7.03 -20.18
N TYR A 91 10.92 6.61 -20.21
CA TYR A 91 10.15 6.55 -21.44
C TYR A 91 9.97 7.92 -22.09
N ALA A 92 9.77 8.98 -21.30
CA ALA A 92 9.64 10.33 -21.82
C ALA A 92 10.91 10.85 -22.50
N HIS A 93 12.08 10.44 -22.01
CA HIS A 93 13.38 10.78 -22.61
C HIS A 93 13.67 10.00 -23.89
N GLU A 94 13.32 8.70 -23.93
CA GLU A 94 13.63 7.83 -25.07
C GLU A 94 12.61 7.97 -26.22
N ARG A 95 11.33 8.12 -25.89
CA ARG A 95 10.25 8.14 -26.88
C ARG A 95 10.27 9.46 -27.65
N GLN A 96 10.37 9.38 -28.98
CA GLN A 96 10.27 10.54 -29.86
C GLN A 96 8.89 10.64 -30.51
N GLN A 97 8.35 11.86 -30.53
CA GLN A 97 7.15 12.20 -31.30
C GLN A 97 7.21 13.65 -31.74
N PHE A 98 6.66 13.95 -32.93
CA PHE A 98 6.76 15.28 -33.54
C PHE A 98 8.22 15.80 -33.59
N GLY A 99 9.17 14.90 -33.90
CA GLY A 99 10.58 15.24 -34.14
C GLY A 99 11.45 15.48 -32.90
N LYS A 100 10.98 15.19 -31.67
CA LYS A 100 11.77 15.34 -30.44
C LYS A 100 11.32 14.38 -29.33
N PRO A 101 12.14 14.18 -28.27
CA PRO A 101 11.71 13.46 -27.08
C PRO A 101 10.40 14.02 -26.50
N ILE A 102 9.49 13.15 -26.07
CA ILE A 102 8.21 13.60 -25.54
C ILE A 102 8.36 14.36 -24.21
N ALA A 103 9.48 14.19 -23.50
CA ALA A 103 9.87 15.00 -22.35
C ALA A 103 9.95 16.50 -22.66
N ALA A 104 10.07 16.91 -23.93
CA ALA A 104 10.08 18.32 -24.33
C ALA A 104 8.68 18.97 -24.40
N PHE A 105 7.59 18.23 -24.16
CA PHE A 105 6.22 18.76 -24.20
C PHE A 105 5.69 19.08 -22.80
N PRO A 106 5.04 20.24 -22.58
CA PRO A 106 4.56 20.66 -21.27
C PRO A 106 3.61 19.71 -20.57
N ARG A 107 2.78 19.00 -21.34
CA ARG A 107 1.83 18.02 -20.79
C ARG A 107 2.50 16.73 -20.31
N VAL A 108 3.77 16.50 -20.65
CA VAL A 108 4.60 15.37 -20.19
C VAL A 108 5.47 15.81 -19.03
N TYR A 109 6.34 16.81 -19.20
CA TYR A 109 7.25 17.24 -18.13
C TYR A 109 6.50 17.81 -16.92
N GLY A 110 5.31 18.40 -17.12
CA GLY A 110 4.48 18.88 -16.01
C GLY A 110 3.99 17.74 -15.11
N LYS A 111 3.71 16.56 -15.67
CA LYS A 111 3.36 15.37 -14.88
C LYS A 111 4.56 14.92 -14.04
N LEU A 112 5.72 14.78 -14.69
CA LEU A 112 6.97 14.36 -14.03
C LEU A 112 7.35 15.31 -12.89
N ALA A 113 7.20 16.62 -13.09
CA ALA A 113 7.45 17.63 -12.07
C ALA A 113 6.51 17.47 -10.85
N MET A 114 5.21 17.29 -11.09
CA MET A 114 4.25 17.08 -9.99
C MET A 114 4.50 15.78 -9.24
N MET A 115 4.76 14.68 -9.96
CA MET A 115 5.11 13.40 -9.36
C MET A 115 6.33 13.54 -8.44
N ALA A 116 7.42 14.15 -8.91
CA ALA A 116 8.62 14.36 -8.11
C ALA A 116 8.35 15.19 -6.84
N ALA A 117 7.60 16.29 -6.97
CA ALA A 117 7.29 17.17 -5.85
C ALA A 117 6.39 16.48 -4.80
N GLU A 118 5.32 15.82 -5.24
CA GLU A 118 4.38 15.14 -4.36
C GLU A 118 5.01 13.93 -3.65
N ILE A 119 5.82 13.15 -4.36
CA ILE A 119 6.57 12.03 -3.78
C ILE A 119 7.53 12.52 -2.69
N MET A 120 8.27 13.61 -2.95
CA MET A 120 9.16 14.18 -1.94
C MET A 120 8.38 14.65 -0.71
N MET A 121 7.28 15.38 -0.91
CA MET A 121 6.44 15.89 0.18
C MET A 121 5.95 14.75 1.09
N VAL A 122 5.38 13.69 0.51
CA VAL A 122 4.83 12.61 1.34
C VAL A 122 5.92 11.69 1.92
N ARG A 123 7.09 11.61 1.28
CA ARG A 123 8.28 10.96 1.86
C ARG A 123 8.71 11.65 3.16
N GLN A 124 8.76 12.98 3.18
CA GLN A 124 9.07 13.72 4.40
C GLN A 124 8.02 13.50 5.49
N LEU A 125 6.73 13.51 5.14
CA LEU A 125 5.65 13.23 6.10
C LEU A 125 5.75 11.80 6.67
N SER A 126 6.08 10.81 5.85
CA SER A 126 6.28 9.43 6.28
C SER A 126 7.50 9.29 7.21
N TYR A 127 8.59 9.99 6.92
CA TYR A 127 9.79 9.99 7.76
C TYR A 127 9.55 10.71 9.09
N TYR A 128 8.80 11.81 9.08
CA TYR A 128 8.39 12.49 10.30
C TYR A 128 7.56 11.57 11.21
N ALA A 129 6.59 10.85 10.66
CA ALA A 129 5.81 9.86 11.42
C ALA A 129 6.71 8.75 12.00
N ALA A 130 7.68 8.27 11.23
CA ALA A 130 8.65 7.27 11.70
C ALA A 130 9.55 7.83 12.83
N GLU A 131 10.04 9.05 12.71
CA GLU A 131 10.85 9.70 13.74
C GLU A 131 10.06 9.89 15.05
N GLN A 132 8.77 10.27 14.97
CA GLN A 132 7.92 10.32 16.15
C GLN A 132 7.80 8.94 16.80
N LYS A 133 7.61 7.88 15.99
CA LYS A 133 7.51 6.50 16.48
C LYS A 133 8.81 6.03 17.15
N ASP A 134 9.96 6.29 16.54
CA ASP A 134 11.28 5.94 17.07
C ASP A 134 11.58 6.70 18.38
N SER A 135 11.07 7.92 18.50
CA SER A 135 11.15 8.73 19.73
C SER A 135 10.18 8.30 20.84
N GLY A 136 9.40 7.23 20.63
CA GLY A 136 8.37 6.76 21.56
C GLY A 136 7.17 7.70 21.69
N LYS A 137 7.04 8.70 20.81
CA LYS A 137 5.89 9.60 20.78
C LYS A 137 4.76 8.95 19.99
N ARG A 138 3.53 9.21 20.45
CA ARG A 138 2.32 8.83 19.72
C ARG A 138 2.32 9.56 18.37
N CYS A 139 2.03 8.84 17.28
CA CYS A 139 2.12 9.35 15.91
C CYS A 139 0.96 8.89 15.00
N ASP A 140 -0.20 8.62 15.59
CA ASP A 140 -1.36 8.06 14.87
C ASP A 140 -1.94 9.02 13.82
N LEU A 141 -1.87 10.32 14.07
CA LEU A 141 -2.29 11.38 13.15
C LEU A 141 -1.34 11.48 11.96
N GLU A 142 -0.04 11.63 12.23
CA GLU A 142 1.02 11.79 11.23
C GLU A 142 1.08 10.56 10.32
N ALA A 143 1.08 9.36 10.91
CA ALA A 143 1.06 8.10 10.16
C ALA A 143 -0.21 7.96 9.32
N GLY A 144 -1.36 8.40 9.85
CA GLY A 144 -2.63 8.42 9.14
C GLY A 144 -2.60 9.33 7.92
N MET A 145 -2.10 10.56 8.08
CA MET A 145 -1.94 11.52 6.99
C MET A 145 -0.95 11.03 5.93
N ALA A 146 0.18 10.45 6.37
CA ALA A 146 1.19 9.87 5.49
C ALA A 146 0.58 8.78 4.61
N LYS A 147 -0.13 7.80 5.21
CA LYS A 147 -0.80 6.72 4.47
C LYS A 147 -1.81 7.28 3.47
N LEU A 148 -2.69 8.18 3.92
CA LEU A 148 -3.77 8.73 3.11
C LEU A 148 -3.25 9.46 1.87
N LEU A 149 -2.26 10.35 2.05
CA LEU A 149 -1.68 11.11 0.95
C LEU A 149 -0.81 10.23 0.04
N ALA A 150 -0.01 9.32 0.60
CA ALA A 150 0.92 8.52 -0.17
C ALA A 150 0.17 7.60 -1.14
N ALA A 151 -0.93 6.97 -0.69
CA ALA A 151 -1.75 6.13 -1.55
C ALA A 151 -2.36 6.92 -2.72
N ARG A 152 -2.86 8.13 -2.48
CA ARG A 152 -3.39 9.02 -3.54
C ARG A 152 -2.30 9.42 -4.54
N ILE A 153 -1.12 9.78 -4.05
CA ILE A 153 0.02 10.20 -4.87
C ILE A 153 0.55 9.04 -5.70
N ALA A 154 0.61 7.82 -5.13
CA ALA A 154 0.99 6.62 -5.86
C ALA A 154 0.03 6.33 -7.03
N TRP A 155 -1.28 6.40 -6.78
CA TRP A 155 -2.29 6.25 -7.83
C TRP A 155 -2.12 7.30 -8.94
N ALA A 156 -2.05 8.59 -8.58
CA ALA A 156 -1.89 9.67 -9.55
C ALA A 156 -0.57 9.57 -10.33
N SER A 157 0.50 9.10 -9.69
CA SER A 157 1.80 8.88 -10.33
C SER A 157 1.73 7.74 -11.35
N ALA A 158 1.12 6.62 -10.98
CA ALA A 158 0.96 5.47 -11.87
C ALA A 158 0.07 5.78 -13.07
N ASP A 159 -1.07 6.46 -12.84
CA ASP A 159 -1.98 6.93 -13.91
C ASP A 159 -1.25 7.86 -14.90
N ASN A 160 -0.53 8.86 -14.38
CA ASN A 160 0.25 9.76 -15.23
C ASN A 160 1.38 9.04 -15.98
N ALA A 161 2.03 8.04 -15.37
CA ALA A 161 3.06 7.25 -16.03
C ALA A 161 2.47 6.43 -17.18
N VAL A 162 1.31 5.79 -17.00
CA VAL A 162 0.56 5.12 -18.10
C VAL A 162 0.24 6.12 -19.21
N GLN A 163 -0.25 7.31 -18.85
CA GLN A 163 -0.56 8.37 -19.81
C GLN A 163 0.66 8.84 -20.62
N ILE A 164 1.85 8.90 -20.01
CA ILE A 164 3.11 9.22 -20.69
C ILE A 164 3.50 8.13 -21.70
N HIS A 165 3.21 6.87 -21.40
CA HIS A 165 3.45 5.75 -22.31
C HIS A 165 2.43 5.71 -23.47
N GLY A 166 1.26 6.35 -23.31
CA GLY A 166 0.19 6.32 -24.29
C GLY A 166 -0.42 4.92 -24.41
N GLY A 167 -0.70 4.46 -25.62
CA GLY A 167 -1.25 3.10 -25.84
C GLY A 167 -0.37 1.99 -25.27
N ASN A 168 0.96 2.16 -25.30
CA ASN A 168 1.91 1.21 -24.72
C ASN A 168 1.75 1.07 -23.20
N GLY A 169 1.24 2.09 -22.52
CA GLY A 169 0.98 2.03 -21.08
C GLY A 169 -0.09 1.02 -20.67
N TYR A 170 -0.92 0.57 -21.63
CA TYR A 170 -1.91 -0.49 -21.44
C TYR A 170 -1.37 -1.89 -21.77
N ALA A 171 -0.24 -1.98 -22.47
CA ALA A 171 0.33 -3.26 -22.87
C ALA A 171 1.05 -3.89 -21.68
N THR A 172 0.80 -5.18 -21.44
CA THR A 172 1.38 -5.95 -20.34
C THR A 172 2.89 -6.15 -20.46
N GLU A 173 3.46 -5.91 -21.65
CA GLU A 173 4.91 -5.88 -21.85
C GLU A 173 5.58 -4.69 -21.16
N TYR A 174 4.85 -3.59 -20.93
CA TYR A 174 5.35 -2.43 -20.19
C TYR A 174 4.98 -2.56 -18.71
N PRO A 175 5.97 -2.59 -17.79
CA PRO A 175 5.70 -2.76 -16.35
C PRO A 175 4.78 -1.70 -15.74
N VAL A 176 4.66 -0.52 -16.37
CA VAL A 176 3.78 0.56 -15.92
C VAL A 176 2.30 0.13 -15.85
N SER A 177 1.87 -0.80 -16.71
CA SER A 177 0.52 -1.36 -16.68
C SER A 177 0.24 -2.13 -15.38
N ARG A 178 1.24 -2.88 -14.88
CA ARG A 178 1.19 -3.55 -13.57
C ARG A 178 1.23 -2.52 -12.44
N VAL A 179 2.11 -1.51 -12.53
CA VAL A 179 2.23 -0.47 -11.49
C VAL A 179 0.92 0.28 -11.29
N LEU A 180 0.12 0.50 -12.34
CA LEU A 180 -1.21 1.11 -12.23
C LEU A 180 -2.12 0.35 -11.26
N VAL A 181 -2.17 -0.97 -11.41
CA VAL A 181 -3.06 -1.81 -10.61
C VAL A 181 -2.49 -2.09 -9.23
N ASP A 182 -1.16 -2.18 -9.09
CA ASP A 182 -0.47 -2.24 -7.80
C ASP A 182 -0.73 -0.95 -6.98
N ALA A 183 -0.81 0.21 -7.63
CA ALA A 183 -1.09 1.47 -6.94
C ALA A 183 -2.54 1.57 -6.43
N ARG A 184 -3.49 0.92 -7.12
CA ARG A 184 -4.92 1.10 -6.83
C ARG A 184 -5.34 0.52 -5.48
N ILE A 185 -4.68 -0.54 -5.01
CA ILE A 185 -5.06 -1.23 -3.77
C ILE A 185 -4.59 -0.49 -2.50
N LEU A 186 -3.65 0.45 -2.63
CA LEU A 186 -2.98 1.11 -1.50
C LEU A 186 -3.92 1.94 -0.61
N ASN A 187 -5.07 2.37 -1.15
CA ASN A 187 -6.10 3.08 -0.38
C ASN A 187 -7.24 2.16 0.11
N VAL A 188 -7.07 0.83 0.05
CA VAL A 188 -8.07 -0.17 0.45
C VAL A 188 -7.52 -1.18 1.47
N PHE A 189 -6.48 -1.95 1.13
CA PHE A 189 -6.11 -3.20 1.85
C PHE A 189 -5.75 -3.03 3.33
N GLU A 190 -5.28 -1.85 3.75
CA GLU A 190 -4.87 -1.54 5.13
C GLU A 190 -5.81 -0.48 5.71
N GLY A 191 -7.10 -0.64 5.42
CA GLY A 191 -8.18 0.29 5.75
C GLY A 191 -8.43 1.30 4.63
N ALA A 192 -9.70 1.50 4.31
CA ALA A 192 -10.14 2.45 3.28
C ALA A 192 -9.70 3.89 3.61
N ALA A 193 -9.48 4.70 2.59
CA ALA A 193 -9.10 6.11 2.74
C ALA A 193 -10.15 6.90 3.55
N GLU A 194 -11.43 6.58 3.39
CA GLU A 194 -12.54 7.21 4.09
C GLU A 194 -12.47 6.95 5.60
N ILE A 195 -12.13 5.71 5.99
CA ILE A 195 -11.92 5.35 7.39
C ILE A 195 -10.70 6.06 7.96
N GLN A 196 -9.61 6.14 7.18
CA GLN A 196 -8.42 6.87 7.60
C GLN A 196 -8.69 8.37 7.78
N ALA A 197 -9.47 8.98 6.89
CA ALA A 197 -9.90 10.37 7.00
C ALA A 197 -10.78 10.60 8.22
N ASN A 198 -11.72 9.69 8.51
CA ASN A 198 -12.54 9.75 9.71
C ASN A 198 -11.68 9.72 10.98
N VAL A 199 -10.72 8.79 11.08
CA VAL A 199 -9.80 8.71 12.22
C VAL A 199 -9.01 10.01 12.41
N ILE A 200 -8.50 10.60 11.32
CA ILE A 200 -7.79 11.89 11.39
C ILE A 200 -8.72 12.99 11.90
N ALA A 201 -9.93 13.09 11.35
CA ALA A 201 -10.91 14.10 11.73
C ALA A 201 -11.32 13.99 13.21
N THR A 202 -11.65 12.79 13.68
CA THR A 202 -12.00 12.54 15.10
C THR A 202 -10.87 13.00 16.02
N ARG A 203 -9.62 12.63 15.72
CA ARG A 203 -8.47 12.98 16.57
C ARG A 203 -8.17 14.48 16.59
N LEU A 204 -8.37 15.18 15.48
CA LEU A 204 -8.25 16.64 15.42
C LEU A 204 -9.33 17.33 16.27
N LEU A 205 -10.57 16.83 16.22
CA LEU A 205 -11.68 17.38 17.00
C LEU A 205 -11.52 17.14 18.50
N GLU A 206 -11.04 15.95 18.90
CA GLU A 206 -10.71 15.63 20.30
C GLU A 206 -9.61 16.52 20.87
N ALA A 207 -8.64 16.93 20.07
CA ALA A 207 -7.54 17.80 20.53
C ALA A 207 -7.95 19.28 20.66
N ALA A 208 -9.07 19.67 20.05
CA ALA A 208 -9.57 21.05 20.06
C ALA A 208 -10.55 21.33 21.21
N GLY A 209 -11.08 20.29 21.86
CA GLY A 209 -11.97 20.38 23.03
C GLY A 209 -11.21 20.13 24.33
#